data_AF-A0A8T4ZM10-F1
#
_entry.id   AF-A0A8T4ZM10-F1
#
_cell.length_a   1.000
_cell.length_b   1.000
_cell.length_c   1.000
_cell.angle_alpha   90.00
_cell.angle_beta   90.00
_cell.angle_gamma   90.00
#
_symmetry.space_group_name_H-M   'P 1'
#
loop_
_entity.id
_entity.type
_entity.pdbx_description
1 polymer ?
#
loop_
_entity_poly.entity_id
_entity_poly.type
_entity_poly.pdbx_seq_one_letter_code
_entity_poly.pdbx_strand_id
1 'polypeptide(L)'
;MEESEERESRYFERYNDDSVRCIICPRMCVIKKGNRGFCKTKVNKDNRLINLTYGRLSAIAIDPIEKKPLFHFHPGSLSLSVSSVGCSFTCPWCQNWHLSQSKPEDLNTKYMSPREVVASAKRQECTSISYTYNEPLINLDYVEDCSRLAKEKGVKNVLVTNGYISIQALDRIVDVIDAANVDWKSFSDPFYRKYCSADLQSVLDATVEMKNKGVHVEVTFLIIPEVHDAESEAREMARYLVKNLGSNTPLHLSRFFPNYKFNHLPPTPIETLLKARDIARSEGVRYVYLGNVPGQGYEDTFCPKCGRPAIRRIGFEVIDWNLDGDNCCSTCGEPLPIVGKREDHRDRLWF
;
A
#
# COMPACT_ATOMS: atom_id res chain seq x y z
N MET A 1 6.87 -19.41 -27.46
CA MET A 1 7.82 -20.02 -26.51
C MET A 1 7.22 -19.84 -25.15
N GLU A 2 6.67 -20.90 -24.57
CA GLU A 2 6.17 -20.92 -23.20
C GLU A 2 7.35 -20.56 -22.28
N GLU A 3 7.37 -19.34 -21.76
CA GLU A 3 8.22 -19.02 -20.61
C GLU A 3 7.80 -19.99 -19.50
N SER A 4 8.70 -20.87 -19.07
CA SER A 4 8.44 -21.79 -17.97
C SER A 4 7.79 -21.03 -16.81
N GLU A 5 6.62 -21.47 -16.36
CA GLU A 5 5.81 -20.83 -15.30
C GLU A 5 6.57 -20.63 -13.97
N GLU A 6 7.74 -21.24 -13.83
CA GLU A 6 8.60 -21.20 -12.67
C GLU A 6 9.74 -20.20 -12.86
N ARG A 7 9.69 -19.08 -12.13
CA ARG A 7 10.76 -18.06 -12.10
C ARG A 7 11.58 -18.17 -10.83
N GLU A 8 12.89 -18.26 -10.97
CA GLU A 8 13.80 -18.19 -9.83
C GLU A 8 13.84 -16.75 -9.26
N SER A 9 13.71 -16.66 -7.95
CA SER A 9 13.79 -15.42 -7.17
C SER A 9 15.19 -14.84 -7.23
N ARG A 10 15.34 -13.53 -7.38
CA ARG A 10 16.61 -12.83 -7.24
C ARG A 10 16.93 -12.45 -5.79
N TYR A 11 16.01 -12.74 -4.87
CA TYR A 11 16.05 -12.33 -3.47
C TYR A 11 16.22 -13.52 -2.53
N PHE A 12 17.31 -14.26 -2.70
CA PHE A 12 17.70 -15.30 -1.77
C PHE A 12 19.21 -15.46 -1.72
N GLU A 13 19.68 -16.11 -0.66
CA GLU A 13 21.04 -16.61 -0.52
C GLU A 13 21.01 -18.12 -0.25
N ARG A 14 22.07 -18.82 -0.64
CA ARG A 14 22.27 -20.20 -0.17
C ARG A 14 22.54 -20.15 1.32
N TYR A 15 21.84 -20.99 2.09
CA TYR A 15 22.03 -21.04 3.54
C TYR A 15 22.92 -22.20 3.94
N ASN A 16 22.68 -23.39 3.37
CA ASN A 16 23.49 -24.60 3.50
C ASN A 16 23.19 -25.54 2.31
N ASP A 17 23.62 -26.80 2.38
CA ASP A 17 23.47 -27.79 1.30
C ASP A 17 22.01 -28.21 1.02
N ASP A 18 21.07 -27.97 1.93
CA ASP A 18 19.68 -28.42 1.80
C ASP A 18 18.64 -27.29 1.92
N SER A 19 19.08 -26.04 2.05
CA SER A 19 18.19 -24.89 2.27
C SER A 19 18.71 -23.58 1.70
N VAL A 20 17.73 -22.71 1.42
CA VAL A 20 17.94 -21.34 0.96
C VAL A 20 17.31 -20.37 1.95
N ARG A 21 17.88 -19.17 2.08
CA ARG A 21 17.28 -18.09 2.86
C ARG A 21 16.68 -17.05 1.92
N CYS A 22 15.36 -16.85 1.99
CA CYS A 22 14.68 -15.75 1.31
C CYS A 22 14.97 -14.44 2.04
N ILE A 23 15.38 -13.39 1.32
CA ILE A 23 15.78 -12.10 1.91
C ILE A 23 14.80 -10.95 1.63
N ILE A 24 13.62 -11.26 1.08
CA ILE A 24 12.61 -10.24 0.71
C ILE A 24 12.09 -9.48 1.94
N CYS A 25 11.66 -10.19 2.98
CA CYS A 25 11.05 -9.57 4.16
C CYS A 25 11.85 -9.88 5.44
N PRO A 26 11.65 -9.12 6.52
CA PRO A 26 12.38 -9.29 7.79
C PRO A 26 12.28 -10.69 8.40
N ARG A 27 11.30 -11.51 7.97
CA ARG A 27 11.19 -12.90 8.41
C ARG A 27 12.39 -13.77 8.00
N MET A 28 13.09 -13.42 6.93
CA MET A 28 14.30 -14.12 6.48
C MET A 28 14.16 -15.66 6.44
N CYS A 29 13.06 -16.16 5.86
CA CYS A 29 12.71 -17.58 5.91
C CYS A 29 13.87 -18.47 5.40
N VAL A 30 14.33 -19.39 6.25
CA VAL A 30 15.18 -20.51 5.85
C VAL A 30 14.28 -21.66 5.38
N ILE A 31 14.39 -22.02 4.10
CA ILE A 31 13.46 -22.92 3.41
C ILE A 31 14.22 -24.16 2.97
N LYS A 32 13.94 -25.30 3.61
CA LYS A 32 14.48 -26.60 3.21
C LYS A 32 13.97 -27.05 1.84
N LYS A 33 14.74 -27.87 1.14
CA LYS A 33 14.36 -28.48 -0.14
C LYS A 33 12.96 -29.09 -0.08
N GLY A 34 12.12 -28.77 -1.07
CA GLY A 34 10.73 -29.21 -1.16
C GLY A 34 9.74 -28.39 -0.32
N ASN A 35 10.20 -27.57 0.62
CA ASN A 35 9.33 -26.76 1.47
C ASN A 35 9.06 -25.38 0.89
N ARG A 36 8.02 -24.74 1.41
CA ARG A 36 7.63 -23.36 1.08
C ARG A 36 7.94 -22.39 2.21
N GLY A 37 8.19 -21.14 1.84
CA GLY A 37 8.29 -20.02 2.78
C GLY A 37 6.97 -19.73 3.50
N PHE A 38 7.01 -18.81 4.47
CA PHE A 38 5.84 -18.45 5.28
C PHE A 38 4.64 -18.00 4.43
N CYS A 39 4.87 -17.11 3.47
CA CYS A 39 3.86 -16.58 2.55
C CYS A 39 3.30 -17.62 1.55
N LYS A 40 3.84 -18.84 1.52
CA LYS A 40 3.43 -19.95 0.63
C LYS A 40 3.63 -19.73 -0.87
N THR A 41 4.17 -18.58 -1.29
CA THR A 41 4.41 -18.24 -2.71
C THR A 41 5.81 -18.59 -3.20
N LYS A 42 6.71 -19.02 -2.32
CA LYS A 42 8.09 -19.36 -2.65
C LYS A 42 8.42 -20.77 -2.20
N VAL A 43 9.04 -21.57 -3.05
CA VAL A 43 9.44 -22.96 -2.76
C VAL A 43 10.93 -23.14 -3.03
N ASN A 44 11.63 -23.89 -2.19
CA ASN A 44 12.99 -24.32 -2.51
C ASN A 44 12.94 -25.57 -3.38
N LYS A 45 13.35 -25.45 -4.66
CA LYS A 45 13.59 -26.59 -5.55
C LYS A 45 15.09 -26.68 -5.83
N ASP A 46 15.72 -27.73 -5.33
CA ASP A 46 17.16 -28.01 -5.57
C ASP A 46 18.08 -26.82 -5.26
N ASN A 47 17.90 -26.20 -4.09
CA ASN A 47 18.63 -25.02 -3.61
C ASN A 47 18.47 -23.77 -4.46
N ARG A 48 17.34 -23.69 -5.17
CA ARG A 48 16.89 -22.52 -5.92
C ARG A 48 15.54 -22.07 -5.35
N LEU A 49 15.43 -20.79 -5.02
CA LEU A 49 14.17 -20.25 -4.51
C LEU A 49 13.25 -19.91 -5.69
N ILE A 50 12.25 -20.74 -5.95
CA ILE A 50 11.30 -20.56 -7.04
C ILE A 50 10.10 -19.74 -6.58
N ASN A 51 9.73 -18.72 -7.37
CA ASN A 51 8.53 -17.91 -7.23
C ASN A 51 7.35 -18.59 -7.94
N LEU A 52 6.36 -19.00 -7.16
CA LEU A 52 5.15 -19.67 -7.64
C LEU A 52 4.08 -18.71 -8.13
N THR A 53 4.23 -17.40 -7.90
CA THR A 53 3.21 -16.40 -8.22
C THR A 53 3.70 -15.32 -9.18
N TYR A 54 4.87 -15.50 -9.79
CA TYR A 54 5.39 -14.57 -10.80
C TYR A 54 4.42 -14.46 -11.98
N GLY A 55 3.93 -13.25 -12.27
CA GLY A 55 2.95 -13.01 -13.34
C GLY A 55 1.57 -13.64 -13.13
N ARG A 56 1.33 -14.36 -12.03
CA ARG A 56 0.04 -14.98 -11.73
C ARG A 56 -0.87 -13.97 -11.03
N LEU A 57 -1.74 -13.34 -11.80
CA LEU A 57 -2.64 -12.30 -11.31
C LEU A 57 -3.99 -12.88 -10.91
N SER A 58 -4.42 -12.60 -9.68
CA SER A 58 -5.71 -12.99 -9.10
C SER A 58 -6.80 -11.96 -9.39
N ALA A 59 -6.42 -10.70 -9.57
CA ALA A 59 -7.31 -9.61 -9.95
C ALA A 59 -6.55 -8.56 -10.76
N ILE A 60 -7.27 -7.96 -11.71
CA ILE A 60 -6.84 -6.79 -12.48
C ILE A 60 -8.04 -5.85 -12.55
N ALA A 61 -7.86 -4.60 -12.15
CA ALA A 61 -8.89 -3.58 -12.20
C ALA A 61 -8.27 -2.24 -12.58
N ILE A 62 -9.05 -1.35 -13.18
CA ILE A 62 -8.69 0.07 -13.24
C ILE A 62 -9.40 0.70 -12.05
N ASP A 63 -8.69 1.46 -11.23
CA ASP A 63 -9.27 2.16 -10.10
C ASP A 63 -8.77 3.61 -10.06
N PRO A 64 -9.54 4.55 -9.50
CA PRO A 64 -9.03 5.86 -9.16
C PRO A 64 -7.91 5.76 -8.11
N ILE A 65 -6.94 6.66 -8.18
CA ILE A 65 -5.80 6.70 -7.23
C ILE A 65 -6.26 6.93 -5.78
N GLU A 66 -7.40 7.60 -5.59
CA GLU A 66 -8.06 7.80 -4.31
C GLU A 66 -8.40 6.48 -3.60
N LYS A 67 -8.67 5.41 -4.35
CA LYS A 67 -8.93 4.07 -3.79
C LYS A 67 -7.65 3.39 -3.28
N LYS A 68 -6.47 3.93 -3.59
CA LYS A 68 -5.14 3.47 -3.12
C LYS A 68 -4.64 4.25 -1.91
N PRO A 69 -5.58 4.79 -1.12
CA PRO A 69 -5.45 6.01 -0.30
C PRO A 69 -4.22 6.88 -0.60
N LEU A 70 -4.15 7.40 -1.83
CA LEU A 70 -3.11 8.32 -2.26
C LEU A 70 -3.75 9.64 -2.69
N PHE A 71 -4.05 10.50 -1.71
CA PHE A 71 -4.80 11.75 -1.96
C PHE A 71 -3.91 12.91 -2.42
N HIS A 72 -2.60 12.78 -2.27
CA HIS A 72 -1.61 13.79 -2.64
C HIS A 72 -0.71 13.32 -3.79
N PHE A 73 -1.01 12.19 -4.42
CA PHE A 73 -0.26 11.67 -5.56
C PHE A 73 -1.17 11.49 -6.78
N HIS A 74 -0.98 12.33 -7.79
CA HIS A 74 -1.77 12.41 -9.02
C HIS A 74 -3.30 12.35 -8.79
N PRO A 75 -3.90 13.23 -7.96
CA PRO A 75 -5.31 13.10 -7.60
C PRO A 75 -6.24 13.14 -8.81
N GLY A 76 -7.26 12.28 -8.79
CA GLY A 76 -8.19 12.04 -9.88
C GLY A 76 -7.67 11.12 -10.99
N SER A 77 -6.40 10.73 -10.97
CA SER A 77 -5.82 9.84 -11.98
C SER A 77 -6.29 8.39 -11.86
N LEU A 78 -6.11 7.64 -12.94
CA LEU A 78 -6.38 6.20 -12.99
C LEU A 78 -5.13 5.37 -12.76
N SER A 79 -5.31 4.27 -12.04
CA SER A 79 -4.28 3.27 -11.81
C SER A 79 -4.72 1.89 -12.27
N LEU A 80 -3.86 1.18 -12.99
CA LEU A 80 -4.06 -0.25 -13.24
C LEU A 80 -3.67 -1.03 -11.98
N SER A 81 -4.67 -1.47 -11.24
CA SER A 81 -4.51 -2.32 -10.07
C SER A 81 -4.24 -3.76 -10.48
N VAL A 82 -3.16 -4.33 -9.95
CA VAL A 82 -2.82 -5.74 -10.11
C VAL A 82 -2.62 -6.39 -8.75
N SER A 83 -3.10 -7.62 -8.61
CA SER A 83 -2.96 -8.42 -7.40
C SER A 83 -2.55 -9.84 -7.71
N SER A 84 -1.93 -10.49 -6.74
CA SER A 84 -1.57 -11.90 -6.79
C SER A 84 -2.11 -12.64 -5.56
N VAL A 85 -1.46 -13.73 -5.17
CA VAL A 85 -1.91 -14.62 -4.10
C VAL A 85 -0.91 -14.59 -2.94
N GLY A 86 -1.42 -14.74 -1.71
CA GLY A 86 -0.63 -14.81 -0.49
C GLY A 86 -0.31 -13.46 0.14
N CYS A 87 0.26 -13.49 1.34
CA CYS A 87 0.66 -12.31 2.10
C CYS A 87 1.81 -12.62 3.07
N SER A 88 2.56 -11.60 3.48
CA SER A 88 3.57 -11.70 4.54
C SER A 88 2.95 -11.70 5.95
N PHE A 89 1.69 -11.26 6.08
CA PHE A 89 0.91 -11.12 7.32
C PHE A 89 -0.29 -12.08 7.38
N THR A 90 -0.80 -12.29 8.59
CA THR A 90 -1.95 -13.18 8.92
C THR A 90 -3.15 -12.44 9.50
N CYS A 91 -3.30 -11.14 9.18
CA CYS A 91 -4.30 -10.23 9.76
C CYS A 91 -5.72 -10.86 9.81
N PRO A 92 -6.30 -11.08 11.00
CA PRO A 92 -7.61 -11.72 11.15
C PRO A 92 -8.80 -10.85 10.73
N TRP A 93 -8.57 -9.59 10.35
CA TRP A 93 -9.57 -8.65 9.82
C TRP A 93 -9.40 -8.34 8.32
N CYS A 94 -8.50 -9.03 7.62
CA CYS A 94 -8.19 -8.71 6.22
C CYS A 94 -9.45 -8.76 5.33
N GLN A 95 -9.78 -7.66 4.65
CA GLN A 95 -10.92 -7.60 3.73
C GLN A 95 -10.72 -8.51 2.50
N ASN A 96 -9.46 -8.68 2.08
CA ASN A 96 -9.05 -9.56 0.98
C ASN A 96 -8.43 -10.86 1.53
N TRP A 97 -8.97 -11.41 2.63
CA TRP A 97 -8.46 -12.63 3.24
C TRP A 97 -8.44 -13.81 2.26
N HIS A 98 -9.42 -13.87 1.35
CA HIS A 98 -9.51 -14.89 0.30
C HIS A 98 -8.33 -14.84 -0.69
N LEU A 99 -7.65 -13.70 -0.85
CA LEU A 99 -6.41 -13.59 -1.64
C LEU A 99 -5.17 -13.79 -0.76
N SER A 100 -5.12 -13.09 0.38
CA SER A 100 -3.94 -12.99 1.22
C SER A 100 -3.63 -14.25 2.03
N GLN A 101 -4.65 -15.05 2.38
CA GLN A 101 -4.51 -16.27 3.18
C GLN A 101 -4.51 -17.55 2.33
N SER A 102 -4.70 -17.40 1.02
CA SER A 102 -4.71 -18.51 0.06
C SER A 102 -3.30 -18.88 -0.40
N LYS A 103 -3.14 -20.14 -0.80
CA LYS A 103 -1.95 -20.64 -1.49
C LYS A 103 -2.11 -20.46 -3.01
N PRO A 104 -1.02 -20.45 -3.78
CA PRO A 104 -1.07 -20.36 -5.24
C PRO A 104 -2.04 -21.35 -5.91
N GLU A 105 -2.16 -22.56 -5.37
CA GLU A 105 -3.07 -23.61 -5.87
C GLU A 105 -4.55 -23.44 -5.47
N ASP A 106 -4.86 -22.57 -4.51
CA ASP A 106 -6.23 -22.41 -4.00
C ASP A 106 -7.08 -21.48 -4.89
N LEU A 107 -6.45 -20.71 -5.79
CA LEU A 107 -7.11 -19.68 -6.60
C LEU A 107 -6.76 -19.80 -8.08
N ASN A 108 -7.78 -19.58 -8.92
CA ASN A 108 -7.56 -19.37 -10.34
C ASN A 108 -6.84 -18.03 -10.56
N THR A 109 -5.76 -18.07 -11.32
CA THR A 109 -4.94 -16.91 -11.66
C THR A 109 -4.73 -16.87 -13.16
N LYS A 110 -4.59 -15.67 -13.71
CA LYS A 110 -4.22 -15.46 -15.11
C LYS A 110 -2.77 -15.03 -15.19
N TYR A 111 -1.98 -15.68 -16.04
CA TYR A 111 -0.65 -15.20 -16.33
C TYR A 111 -0.72 -13.90 -17.14
N MET A 112 0.06 -12.91 -16.72
CA MET A 112 0.29 -11.68 -17.47
C MET A 112 1.76 -11.28 -17.28
N SER A 113 2.50 -11.20 -18.38
CA SER A 113 3.90 -10.79 -18.34
C SER A 113 4.04 -9.32 -17.93
N PRO A 114 5.21 -8.90 -17.41
CA PRO A 114 5.47 -7.49 -17.10
C PRO A 114 5.20 -6.53 -18.28
N ARG A 115 5.54 -6.96 -19.50
CA ARG A 115 5.29 -6.18 -20.72
C ARG A 115 3.79 -6.00 -20.99
N GLU A 116 3.00 -7.05 -20.79
CA GLU A 116 1.56 -6.99 -20.98
C GLU A 116 0.90 -6.06 -19.95
N VAL A 117 1.32 -6.11 -18.67
CA VAL A 117 0.80 -5.21 -17.63
C VAL A 117 1.05 -3.75 -18.00
N VAL A 118 2.30 -3.40 -18.34
CA VAL A 118 2.66 -2.03 -18.71
C VAL A 118 1.94 -1.59 -19.99
N ALA A 119 1.86 -2.46 -21.00
CA ALA A 119 1.10 -2.17 -22.21
C ALA A 119 -0.39 -1.96 -21.93
N SER A 120 -0.96 -2.72 -20.99
CA SER A 120 -2.36 -2.57 -20.58
C SER A 120 -2.60 -1.25 -19.87
N ALA A 121 -1.72 -0.86 -18.94
CA ALA A 121 -1.82 0.43 -18.25
C ALA A 121 -1.83 1.59 -19.25
N LYS A 122 -0.92 1.56 -20.24
CA LYS A 122 -0.89 2.58 -21.31
C LYS A 122 -2.13 2.58 -22.19
N ARG A 123 -2.58 1.41 -22.64
CA ARG A 123 -3.79 1.30 -23.48
C ARG A 123 -5.04 1.82 -22.76
N GLN A 124 -5.07 1.67 -21.45
CA GLN A 124 -6.17 2.13 -20.60
C GLN A 124 -5.97 3.56 -20.08
N GLU A 125 -4.90 4.24 -20.52
CA GLU A 125 -4.57 5.61 -20.12
C GLU A 125 -4.42 5.78 -18.59
N CYS A 126 -3.94 4.73 -17.93
CA CYS A 126 -3.60 4.80 -16.52
C CYS A 126 -2.28 5.54 -16.33
N THR A 127 -2.26 6.50 -15.40
CA THR A 127 -1.06 7.22 -14.96
C THR A 127 -0.12 6.30 -14.20
N SER A 128 -0.68 5.34 -13.46
CA SER A 128 0.10 4.41 -12.64
C SER A 128 -0.32 2.95 -12.80
N ILE A 129 0.54 2.06 -12.32
CA ILE A 129 0.23 0.69 -11.95
C ILE A 129 0.27 0.60 -10.42
N SER A 130 -0.78 0.06 -9.82
CA SER A 130 -0.85 -0.18 -8.37
C SER A 130 -0.77 -1.66 -8.06
N TYR A 131 0.28 -2.06 -7.36
CA TYR A 131 0.41 -3.43 -6.84
C TYR A 131 -0.32 -3.49 -5.48
N THR A 132 -1.42 -4.24 -5.39
CA THR A 132 -2.41 -4.08 -4.30
C THR A 132 -3.28 -5.33 -4.04
N TYR A 133 -4.34 -5.17 -3.24
CA TYR A 133 -5.32 -6.14 -2.74
C TYR A 133 -4.78 -7.23 -1.81
N ASN A 134 -3.60 -7.79 -2.08
CA ASN A 134 -2.86 -8.64 -1.17
C ASN A 134 -1.55 -7.93 -0.76
N GLU A 135 -0.48 -8.66 -0.42
CA GLU A 135 0.83 -8.03 -0.21
C GLU A 135 1.66 -8.10 -1.51
N PRO A 136 1.97 -6.97 -2.17
CA PRO A 136 2.76 -7.00 -3.39
C PRO A 136 4.23 -7.37 -3.17
N LEU A 137 4.84 -7.02 -2.02
CA LEU A 137 6.28 -7.17 -1.82
C LEU A 137 6.73 -8.63 -1.71
N ILE A 138 5.84 -9.58 -1.40
CA ILE A 138 6.19 -11.01 -1.46
C ILE A 138 6.42 -11.52 -2.90
N ASN A 139 5.99 -10.76 -3.91
CA ASN A 139 6.22 -11.03 -5.33
C ASN A 139 7.22 -10.03 -5.93
N LEU A 140 8.27 -9.69 -5.17
CA LEU A 140 9.20 -8.60 -5.49
C LEU A 140 9.84 -8.71 -6.87
N ASP A 141 10.14 -9.92 -7.34
CA ASP A 141 10.72 -10.11 -8.68
C ASP A 141 9.80 -9.58 -9.79
N TYR A 142 8.49 -9.86 -9.67
CA TYR A 142 7.51 -9.43 -10.64
C TYR A 142 7.25 -7.92 -10.55
N VAL A 143 7.16 -7.41 -9.33
CA VAL A 143 7.03 -5.96 -9.08
C VAL A 143 8.22 -5.20 -9.65
N GLU A 144 9.45 -5.68 -9.43
CA GLU A 144 10.67 -5.09 -9.97
C GLU A 144 10.65 -5.07 -11.51
N ASP A 145 10.32 -6.20 -12.15
CA ASP A 145 10.34 -6.31 -13.61
C ASP A 145 9.26 -5.43 -14.25
N CYS A 146 8.07 -5.37 -13.66
CA CYS A 146 7.01 -4.45 -14.09
C CYS A 146 7.43 -2.99 -13.87
N SER A 147 8.04 -2.67 -12.72
CA SER A 147 8.35 -1.30 -12.35
C SER A 147 9.44 -0.68 -13.21
N ARG A 148 10.48 -1.46 -13.55
CA ARG A 148 11.54 -1.02 -14.48
C ARG A 148 10.95 -0.70 -15.85
N LEU A 149 10.11 -1.59 -16.39
CA LEU A 149 9.45 -1.37 -17.69
C LEU A 149 8.46 -0.20 -17.65
N ALA A 150 7.70 -0.04 -16.56
CA ALA A 150 6.77 1.07 -16.38
C ALA A 150 7.50 2.42 -16.42
N LYS A 151 8.63 2.52 -15.69
CA LYS A 151 9.47 3.72 -15.64
C LYS A 151 9.99 4.11 -17.04
N GLU A 152 10.49 3.15 -17.82
CA GLU A 152 10.92 3.37 -19.21
C GLU A 152 9.81 3.91 -20.11
N LYS A 153 8.54 3.63 -19.77
CA LYS A 153 7.37 4.01 -20.55
C LYS A 153 6.60 5.21 -20.00
N GLY A 154 7.10 5.82 -18.92
CA GLY A 154 6.49 6.97 -18.26
C GLY A 154 5.25 6.62 -17.42
N VAL A 155 5.05 5.36 -17.06
CA VAL A 155 3.96 4.91 -16.18
C VAL A 155 4.49 4.82 -14.75
N LYS A 156 3.76 5.39 -13.80
CA LYS A 156 4.14 5.46 -12.39
C LYS A 156 3.94 4.14 -11.66
N ASN A 157 4.78 3.85 -10.67
CA ASN A 157 4.67 2.64 -9.84
C ASN A 157 4.18 2.98 -8.43
N VAL A 158 3.07 2.34 -8.04
CA VAL A 158 2.41 2.54 -6.75
C VAL A 158 2.39 1.24 -5.98
N LEU A 159 2.87 1.27 -4.73
CA LEU A 159 2.71 0.19 -3.77
C LEU A 159 1.54 0.49 -2.83
N VAL A 160 0.63 -0.47 -2.64
CA VAL A 160 -0.30 -0.49 -1.51
C VAL A 160 0.06 -1.71 -0.69
N THR A 161 0.74 -1.50 0.44
CA THR A 161 1.53 -2.54 1.10
C THR A 161 1.45 -2.43 2.62
N ASN A 162 1.65 -3.55 3.31
CA ASN A 162 1.91 -3.56 4.74
C ASN A 162 3.34 -3.13 5.11
N GLY A 163 4.20 -2.83 4.13
CA GLY A 163 5.55 -2.30 4.34
C GLY A 163 6.55 -3.30 4.92
N TYR A 164 6.20 -4.58 5.04
CA TYR A 164 7.06 -5.58 5.67
C TYR A 164 8.09 -6.16 4.68
N ILE A 165 9.09 -5.33 4.35
CA ILE A 165 10.21 -5.61 3.44
C ILE A 165 11.53 -5.40 4.17
N SER A 166 12.56 -6.17 3.83
CA SER A 166 13.91 -5.93 4.36
C SER A 166 14.51 -4.71 3.68
N ILE A 167 15.31 -3.92 4.41
CA ILE A 167 15.98 -2.74 3.83
C ILE A 167 16.85 -3.13 2.62
N GLN A 168 17.56 -4.26 2.71
CA GLN A 168 18.36 -4.80 1.59
C GLN A 168 17.52 -5.07 0.34
N ALA A 169 16.30 -5.60 0.48
CA ALA A 169 15.42 -5.85 -0.65
C ALA A 169 14.80 -4.56 -1.19
N LEU A 170 14.43 -3.63 -0.29
CA LEU A 170 13.90 -2.31 -0.64
C LEU A 170 14.92 -1.49 -1.45
N ASP A 171 16.17 -1.43 -1.02
CA ASP A 171 17.26 -0.68 -1.68
C ASP A 171 17.42 -1.05 -3.16
N ARG A 172 17.09 -2.30 -3.54
CA ARG A 172 17.21 -2.78 -4.92
C ARG A 172 16.11 -2.27 -5.85
N ILE A 173 14.96 -1.87 -5.30
CA ILE A 173 13.78 -1.51 -6.08
C ILE A 173 13.28 -0.09 -5.82
N VAL A 174 13.69 0.56 -4.72
CA VAL A 174 13.12 1.83 -4.27
C VAL A 174 13.20 2.92 -5.34
N ASP A 175 14.28 2.96 -6.14
CA ASP A 175 14.48 3.93 -7.21
C ASP A 175 13.46 3.84 -8.36
N VAL A 176 12.68 2.76 -8.44
CA VAL A 176 11.64 2.58 -9.46
C VAL A 176 10.22 2.65 -8.90
N ILE A 177 10.08 2.94 -7.60
CA ILE A 177 8.78 3.17 -6.94
C ILE A 177 8.53 4.67 -6.84
N ASP A 178 7.39 5.14 -7.34
CA ASP A 178 7.04 6.56 -7.29
C ASP A 178 6.23 6.92 -6.04
N ALA A 179 5.34 6.02 -5.60
CA ALA A 179 4.54 6.22 -4.40
C ALA A 179 4.24 4.92 -3.64
N ALA A 180 4.00 5.05 -2.34
CA ALA A 180 3.56 3.97 -1.48
C ALA A 180 2.48 4.47 -0.51
N ASN A 181 1.36 3.77 -0.44
CA ASN A 181 0.50 3.80 0.73
C ASN A 181 0.92 2.62 1.63
N VAL A 182 1.42 2.94 2.83
CA VAL A 182 1.88 1.94 3.80
C VAL A 182 0.87 1.81 4.92
N ASP A 183 0.36 0.60 5.10
CA ASP A 183 -0.57 0.29 6.17
C ASP A 183 0.15 0.00 7.50
N TRP A 184 0.07 0.95 8.43
CA TRP A 184 0.42 0.69 9.83
C TRP A 184 -0.76 0.04 10.53
N LYS A 185 -0.59 -1.20 10.98
CA LYS A 185 -1.67 -2.03 11.53
C LYS A 185 -1.98 -1.76 13.00
N SER A 186 -1.00 -1.24 13.74
CA SER A 186 -1.11 -0.75 15.11
C SER A 186 0.14 0.07 15.44
N PHE A 187 0.20 0.66 16.63
CA PHE A 187 1.44 1.21 17.20
C PHE A 187 1.97 0.36 18.37
N SER A 188 1.74 -0.96 18.31
CA SER A 188 2.08 -1.92 19.37
C SER A 188 2.78 -3.17 18.81
N ASP A 189 4.03 -3.41 19.19
CA ASP A 189 4.77 -4.62 18.76
C ASP A 189 4.11 -5.93 19.21
N PRO A 190 3.60 -6.05 20.46
CA PRO A 190 2.80 -7.22 20.86
C PRO A 190 1.60 -7.48 19.96
N PHE A 191 0.93 -6.43 19.48
CA PHE A 191 -0.17 -6.55 18.52
C PHE A 191 0.31 -7.13 17.18
N TYR A 192 1.43 -6.64 16.63
CA TYR A 192 2.00 -7.16 15.38
C TYR A 192 2.35 -8.65 15.50
N ARG A 193 2.98 -9.05 16.60
CA ARG A 193 3.32 -10.46 16.84
C ARG A 193 2.08 -11.33 16.92
N LYS A 194 1.08 -10.89 17.68
CA LYS A 194 -0.16 -11.64 17.93
C LYS A 194 -1.01 -11.77 16.67
N TYR A 195 -1.25 -10.68 15.95
CA TYR A 195 -2.27 -10.62 14.90
C TYR A 195 -1.71 -10.59 13.48
N CYS A 196 -0.49 -10.12 13.28
CA CYS A 196 0.13 -10.03 11.95
C CYS A 196 1.23 -11.10 11.76
N SER A 197 1.65 -11.77 12.84
CA SER A 197 2.84 -12.65 12.88
C SER A 197 4.13 -11.93 12.49
N ALA A 198 4.21 -10.63 12.71
CA ALA A 198 5.30 -9.75 12.29
C ALA A 198 5.76 -8.85 13.44
N ASP A 199 6.60 -7.86 13.16
CA ASP A 199 7.01 -6.80 14.09
C ASP A 199 6.72 -5.41 13.52
N LEU A 200 6.48 -4.44 14.42
CA LEU A 200 6.16 -3.06 14.05
C LEU A 200 7.40 -2.34 13.48
N GLN A 201 8.55 -2.51 14.12
CA GLN A 201 9.74 -1.70 13.84
C GLN A 201 10.19 -1.84 12.39
N SER A 202 10.17 -3.05 11.83
CA SER A 202 10.56 -3.26 10.43
C SER A 202 9.64 -2.55 9.44
N VAL A 203 8.34 -2.43 9.74
CA VAL A 203 7.41 -1.66 8.90
C VAL A 203 7.73 -0.17 8.98
N LEU A 204 8.00 0.34 10.18
CA LEU A 204 8.36 1.75 10.39
C LEU A 204 9.68 2.09 9.68
N ASP A 205 10.72 1.26 9.83
CA ASP A 205 12.02 1.45 9.21
C ASP A 205 11.91 1.48 7.68
N ALA A 206 11.18 0.53 7.08
CA ALA A 206 10.94 0.52 5.64
C ALA A 206 10.14 1.76 5.17
N THR A 207 9.16 2.21 5.96
CA THR A 207 8.36 3.41 5.63
C THR A 207 9.23 4.67 5.61
N VAL A 208 10.11 4.82 6.62
CA VAL A 208 11.06 5.94 6.71
C VAL A 208 12.07 5.87 5.57
N GLU A 209 12.58 4.69 5.25
CA GLU A 209 13.55 4.52 4.16
C GLU A 209 12.94 4.85 2.79
N MET A 210 11.69 4.43 2.52
CA MET A 210 10.97 4.83 1.31
C MET A 210 10.92 6.36 1.18
N LYS A 211 10.55 7.06 2.26
CA LYS A 211 10.49 8.53 2.30
C LYS A 211 11.87 9.15 2.06
N ASN A 212 12.91 8.66 2.73
CA ASN A 212 14.28 9.17 2.60
C ASN A 212 14.82 9.03 1.17
N LYS A 213 14.40 7.99 0.45
CA LYS A 213 14.76 7.73 -0.95
C LYS A 213 13.88 8.47 -1.96
N GLY A 214 12.97 9.33 -1.50
CA GLY A 214 12.15 10.19 -2.35
C GLY A 214 10.85 9.55 -2.87
N VAL A 215 10.44 8.40 -2.34
CA VAL A 215 9.11 7.84 -2.62
C VAL A 215 8.05 8.74 -1.99
N HIS A 216 6.97 9.03 -2.72
CA HIS A 216 5.80 9.68 -2.12
C HIS A 216 5.10 8.72 -1.17
N VAL A 217 5.17 8.97 0.14
CA VAL A 217 4.58 8.10 1.15
C VAL A 217 3.30 8.74 1.73
N GLU A 218 2.24 7.95 1.77
CA GLU A 218 1.06 8.19 2.61
C GLU A 218 0.85 6.99 3.54
N VAL A 219 0.27 7.22 4.71
CA VAL A 219 0.09 6.17 5.73
C VAL A 219 -1.39 5.90 5.91
N THR A 220 -1.77 4.62 5.92
CA THR A 220 -3.11 4.18 6.32
C THR A 220 -3.06 3.51 7.69
N PHE A 221 -3.99 3.88 8.56
CA PHE A 221 -4.17 3.28 9.88
C PHE A 221 -5.65 2.90 10.06
N LEU A 222 -5.94 1.61 10.02
CA LEU A 222 -7.29 1.08 10.24
C LEU A 222 -7.57 1.04 11.75
N ILE A 223 -8.62 1.68 12.24
CA ILE A 223 -8.95 1.65 13.67
C ILE A 223 -9.96 0.55 13.94
N ILE A 224 -9.58 -0.49 14.70
CA ILE A 224 -10.47 -1.60 15.05
C ILE A 224 -11.00 -1.41 16.48
N PRO A 225 -12.32 -1.28 16.69
CA PRO A 225 -12.89 -1.05 18.01
C PRO A 225 -12.61 -2.22 18.95
N GLU A 226 -12.37 -1.93 20.23
CA GLU A 226 -12.10 -2.90 21.31
C GLU A 226 -10.78 -3.68 21.17
N VAL A 227 -10.00 -3.42 20.10
CA VAL A 227 -8.74 -4.11 19.84
C VAL A 227 -7.55 -3.15 19.96
N HIS A 228 -7.63 -1.98 19.33
CA HIS A 228 -6.53 -1.01 19.32
C HIS A 228 -7.02 0.44 19.00
N ASP A 229 -8.17 0.82 19.54
CA ASP A 229 -8.83 2.12 19.33
C ASP A 229 -8.59 3.13 20.47
N ALA A 230 -7.59 2.89 21.32
CA ALA A 230 -7.23 3.79 22.39
C ALA A 230 -6.65 5.12 21.87
N GLU A 231 -7.03 6.23 22.51
CA GLU A 231 -6.53 7.57 22.15
C GLU A 231 -5.00 7.70 22.24
N SER A 232 -4.36 6.98 23.18
CA SER A 232 -2.91 6.96 23.32
C SER A 232 -2.21 6.39 22.08
N GLU A 233 -2.81 5.40 21.43
CA GLU A 233 -2.23 4.77 20.24
C GLU A 233 -2.27 5.72 19.04
N ALA A 234 -3.39 6.42 18.83
CA ALA A 234 -3.48 7.47 17.82
C ALA A 234 -2.44 8.58 18.06
N ARG A 235 -2.21 8.95 19.32
CA ARG A 235 -1.24 9.97 19.71
C ARG A 235 0.20 9.53 19.43
N GLU A 236 0.58 8.32 19.81
CA GLU A 236 1.91 7.76 19.56
C GLU A 236 2.22 7.64 18.08
N MET A 237 1.27 7.11 17.30
CA MET A 237 1.36 7.00 15.85
C MET A 237 1.51 8.37 15.17
N ALA A 238 0.70 9.36 15.56
CA ALA A 238 0.78 10.71 15.01
C ALA A 238 2.12 11.40 15.32
N ARG A 239 2.60 11.31 16.58
CA ARG A 239 3.92 11.84 16.97
C ARG A 239 5.05 11.22 16.17
N TYR A 240 5.00 9.91 15.98
CA TYR A 240 6.01 9.21 15.20
C TYR A 240 5.98 9.65 13.73
N LEU A 241 4.80 9.76 13.12
CA LEU A 241 4.63 10.22 11.75
C LEU A 241 5.19 11.63 11.56
N VAL A 242 4.84 12.58 12.43
CA VAL A 242 5.37 13.95 12.35
C VAL A 242 6.89 13.97 12.51
N LYS A 243 7.43 13.22 13.47
CA LYS A 243 8.86 13.18 13.75
C LYS A 243 9.69 12.58 12.62
N ASN A 244 9.24 11.48 12.03
CA ASN A 244 10.07 10.68 11.11
C ASN A 244 9.68 10.83 9.63
N LEU A 245 8.43 11.17 9.32
CA LEU A 245 7.95 11.38 7.95
C LEU A 245 7.62 12.84 7.66
N GLY A 246 7.45 13.68 8.68
CA GLY A 246 7.13 15.10 8.58
C GLY A 246 5.61 15.37 8.58
N SER A 247 5.24 16.56 9.05
CA SER A 247 3.85 17.02 9.25
C SER A 247 3.00 17.09 7.99
N ASN A 248 3.63 17.14 6.81
CA ASN A 248 2.98 17.14 5.51
C ASN A 248 2.64 15.74 4.99
N THR A 249 3.02 14.66 5.68
CA THR A 249 2.69 13.28 5.28
C THR A 249 1.21 13.02 5.52
N PRO A 250 0.43 12.68 4.48
CA PRO A 250 -0.98 12.31 4.63
C PRO A 250 -1.17 11.07 5.52
N LEU A 251 -2.13 11.18 6.44
CA LEU A 251 -2.58 10.08 7.28
C LEU A 251 -4.05 9.76 6.97
N HIS A 252 -4.33 8.51 6.64
CA HIS A 252 -5.67 7.99 6.39
C HIS A 252 -6.11 7.13 7.57
N LEU A 253 -7.03 7.65 8.38
CA LEU A 253 -7.68 6.89 9.44
C LEU A 253 -8.86 6.14 8.85
N SER A 254 -8.71 4.83 8.67
CA SER A 254 -9.70 4.02 7.98
C SER A 254 -10.70 3.40 8.95
N ARG A 255 -11.99 3.44 8.58
CA ARG A 255 -13.06 2.77 9.31
C ARG A 255 -12.99 1.26 9.08
N PHE A 256 -12.95 0.50 10.17
CA PHE A 256 -13.09 -0.95 10.15
C PHE A 256 -14.53 -1.37 9.88
N PHE A 257 -14.67 -2.44 9.11
CA PHE A 257 -15.90 -3.19 8.93
C PHE A 257 -15.61 -4.67 9.18
N PRO A 258 -16.54 -5.41 9.83
CA PRO A 258 -16.31 -6.79 10.22
C PRO A 258 -16.00 -7.67 9.01
N ASN A 259 -14.89 -8.40 9.07
CA ASN A 259 -14.47 -9.30 8.00
C ASN A 259 -13.62 -10.45 8.56
N TYR A 260 -13.52 -11.52 7.78
CA TYR A 260 -12.73 -12.72 8.06
C TYR A 260 -13.01 -13.32 9.46
N LYS A 261 -12.07 -13.25 10.41
CA LYS A 261 -12.20 -13.81 11.76
C LYS A 261 -12.70 -12.77 12.77
N PHE A 262 -12.73 -11.50 12.40
CA PHE A 262 -13.16 -10.39 13.24
C PHE A 262 -14.63 -10.00 13.00
N ASN A 263 -15.45 -10.94 12.52
CA ASN A 263 -16.89 -10.74 12.30
C ASN A 263 -17.71 -10.49 13.59
N HIS A 264 -17.11 -10.67 14.77
CA HIS A 264 -17.75 -10.51 16.07
C HIS A 264 -17.68 -9.07 16.62
N LEU A 265 -16.90 -8.19 16.00
CA LEU A 265 -16.76 -6.78 16.38
C LEU A 265 -17.72 -5.92 15.56
N PRO A 266 -18.14 -4.73 16.04
CA PRO A 266 -18.90 -3.78 15.23
C PRO A 266 -17.98 -3.00 14.26
N PRO A 267 -18.53 -2.34 13.22
CA PRO A 267 -17.79 -1.31 12.49
C PRO A 267 -17.31 -0.21 13.43
N THR A 268 -16.16 0.42 13.15
CA THR A 268 -15.67 1.53 13.99
C THR A 268 -16.71 2.64 14.04
N PRO A 269 -17.08 3.14 15.23
CA PRO A 269 -17.90 4.34 15.33
C PRO A 269 -17.21 5.54 14.68
N ILE A 270 -17.99 6.38 13.98
CA ILE A 270 -17.45 7.60 13.34
C ILE A 270 -16.86 8.53 14.41
N GLU A 271 -17.46 8.60 15.60
CA GLU A 271 -16.94 9.40 16.72
C GLU A 271 -15.53 9.00 17.12
N THR A 272 -15.21 7.70 17.14
CA THR A 272 -13.86 7.19 17.41
C THR A 272 -12.85 7.69 16.37
N LEU A 273 -13.23 7.67 15.08
CA LEU A 273 -12.40 8.20 14.00
C LEU A 273 -12.18 9.71 14.13
N LEU A 274 -13.22 10.47 14.49
CA LEU A 274 -13.13 11.92 14.70
C LEU A 274 -12.20 12.27 15.85
N LYS A 275 -12.30 11.56 16.98
CA LYS A 275 -11.37 11.72 18.12
C LYS A 275 -9.93 11.45 17.71
N ALA A 276 -9.68 10.33 17.02
CA ALA A 276 -8.34 10.00 16.52
C ALA A 276 -7.81 11.04 15.53
N ARG A 277 -8.67 11.59 14.67
CA ARG A 277 -8.32 12.69 13.76
C ARG A 277 -7.93 13.96 14.50
N ASP A 278 -8.69 14.36 15.50
CA ASP A 278 -8.41 15.57 16.27
C ASP A 278 -7.11 15.42 17.08
N ILE A 279 -6.87 14.23 17.63
CA ILE A 279 -5.60 13.89 18.28
C ILE A 279 -4.43 14.00 17.28
N ALA A 280 -4.53 13.36 16.11
CA ALA A 280 -3.46 13.41 15.12
C ALA A 280 -3.15 14.85 14.66
N ARG A 281 -4.17 15.67 14.46
CA ARG A 281 -4.00 17.10 14.13
C ARG A 281 -3.37 17.88 15.27
N SER A 282 -3.75 17.60 16.53
CA SER A 282 -3.15 18.24 17.71
C SER A 282 -1.66 17.91 17.88
N GLU A 283 -1.23 16.74 17.41
CA GLU A 283 0.17 16.31 17.41
C GLU A 283 0.96 16.81 16.18
N GLY A 284 0.29 17.56 15.28
CA GLY A 284 0.94 18.29 14.18
C GLY A 284 0.78 17.68 12.80
N VAL A 285 -0.03 16.62 12.63
CA VAL A 285 -0.35 16.08 11.30
C VAL A 285 -1.28 17.05 10.56
N ARG A 286 -0.82 17.60 9.43
CA ARG A 286 -1.58 18.63 8.68
C ARG A 286 -2.72 18.06 7.85
N TYR A 287 -2.54 16.85 7.33
CA TYR A 287 -3.47 16.19 6.42
C TYR A 287 -3.93 14.87 7.02
N VAL A 288 -5.11 14.88 7.62
CA VAL A 288 -5.73 13.70 8.23
C VAL A 288 -7.09 13.47 7.61
N TYR A 289 -7.23 12.32 6.95
CA TYR A 289 -8.41 11.90 6.22
C TYR A 289 -9.14 10.78 6.95
N LEU A 290 -10.46 10.72 6.81
CA LEU A 290 -11.24 9.58 7.27
C LEU A 290 -11.65 8.71 6.08
N GLY A 291 -11.13 7.49 6.03
CA GLY A 291 -11.45 6.51 5.00
C GLY A 291 -12.74 5.75 5.30
N ASN A 292 -13.46 5.36 4.24
CA ASN A 292 -14.76 4.66 4.31
C ASN A 292 -15.86 5.42 5.09
N VAL A 293 -15.83 6.76 5.00
CA VAL A 293 -16.87 7.67 5.52
C VAL A 293 -17.24 8.68 4.42
N PRO A 294 -17.79 8.20 3.27
CA PRO A 294 -17.95 9.03 2.08
C PRO A 294 -18.93 10.18 2.29
N GLY A 295 -18.63 11.33 1.68
CA GLY A 295 -19.56 12.46 1.56
C GLY A 295 -19.74 13.31 2.82
N GLN A 296 -18.90 13.12 3.86
CA GLN A 296 -18.94 13.93 5.09
C GLN A 296 -17.87 15.03 5.14
N GLY A 297 -17.13 15.26 4.05
CA GLY A 297 -16.09 16.30 3.95
C GLY A 297 -14.75 15.95 4.63
N TYR A 298 -14.64 14.77 5.25
CA TYR A 298 -13.38 14.29 5.85
C TYR A 298 -12.39 13.71 4.83
N GLU A 299 -12.79 13.68 3.56
CA GLU A 299 -12.00 13.27 2.39
C GLU A 299 -11.36 14.49 1.69
N ASP A 300 -11.82 15.70 2.06
CA ASP A 300 -11.39 16.96 1.48
C ASP A 300 -10.01 17.35 1.99
N THR A 301 -9.19 17.89 1.08
CA THR A 301 -7.91 18.50 1.42
C THR A 301 -8.11 19.98 1.67
N PHE A 302 -7.75 20.45 2.86
CA PHE A 302 -7.86 21.86 3.26
C PHE A 302 -6.48 22.52 3.22
N CYS A 303 -6.45 23.80 2.84
CA CYS A 303 -5.23 24.60 2.94
C CYS A 303 -4.85 24.79 4.43
N PRO A 304 -3.62 24.45 4.85
CA PRO A 304 -3.22 24.56 6.25
C PRO A 304 -3.11 26.00 6.74
N LYS A 305 -2.98 26.98 5.83
CA LYS A 305 -2.85 28.40 6.14
C LYS A 305 -4.19 29.12 6.27
N CYS A 306 -5.07 29.00 5.28
CA CYS A 306 -6.34 29.74 5.26
C CYS A 306 -7.58 28.90 5.60
N GLY A 307 -7.44 27.58 5.75
CA GLY A 307 -8.52 26.67 6.10
C GLY A 307 -9.56 26.43 5.00
N ARG A 308 -9.44 27.06 3.84
CA ARG A 308 -10.36 26.85 2.71
C ARG A 308 -10.13 25.48 2.05
N PRO A 309 -11.17 24.84 1.50
CA PRO A 309 -11.03 23.58 0.79
C PRO A 309 -10.19 23.78 -0.48
N ALA A 310 -9.08 23.05 -0.57
CA ALA A 310 -8.16 23.07 -1.70
C ALA A 310 -8.52 22.00 -2.74
N ILE A 311 -8.89 20.79 -2.30
CA ILE A 311 -9.38 19.72 -3.16
C ILE A 311 -10.57 19.08 -2.45
N ARG A 312 -11.73 18.99 -3.12
CA ARG A 312 -12.92 18.35 -2.53
C ARG A 312 -13.19 17.01 -3.17
N ARG A 313 -13.64 16.06 -2.37
CA ARG A 313 -13.91 14.68 -2.78
C ARG A 313 -15.26 14.19 -2.27
N ILE A 314 -15.84 13.25 -3.01
CA ILE A 314 -16.91 12.38 -2.53
C ILE A 314 -16.51 10.95 -2.86
N GLY A 315 -16.20 10.16 -1.83
CA GLY A 315 -15.62 8.84 -2.03
C GLY A 315 -14.28 8.93 -2.78
N PHE A 316 -14.22 8.33 -3.96
CA PHE A 316 -13.01 8.29 -4.77
C PHE A 316 -12.95 9.33 -5.90
N GLU A 317 -13.93 10.24 -5.97
CA GLU A 317 -14.00 11.24 -7.04
C GLU A 317 -13.58 12.63 -6.54
N VAL A 318 -12.76 13.33 -7.33
CA VAL A 318 -12.41 14.74 -7.11
C VAL A 318 -13.47 15.64 -7.75
N ILE A 319 -14.29 16.27 -6.91
CA ILE A 319 -15.40 17.13 -7.35
C ILE A 319 -15.02 18.60 -7.50
N ASP A 320 -13.96 19.06 -6.82
CA ASP A 320 -13.51 20.46 -6.86
C ASP A 320 -11.99 20.58 -6.71
N TRP A 321 -11.39 21.57 -7.37
CA TRP A 321 -9.94 21.81 -7.41
C TRP A 321 -9.62 23.31 -7.35
N ASN A 322 -9.19 23.75 -6.17
CA ASN A 322 -8.87 25.14 -5.83
C ASN A 322 -7.35 25.33 -5.61
N LEU A 323 -6.56 24.71 -6.48
CA LEU A 323 -5.11 24.89 -6.58
C LEU A 323 -4.74 25.48 -7.95
N ASP A 324 -3.72 26.33 -7.97
CA ASP A 324 -3.14 26.83 -9.22
C ASP A 324 -2.22 25.80 -9.90
N GLY A 325 -1.54 26.22 -10.99
CA GLY A 325 -0.68 25.35 -11.79
C GLY A 325 0.56 24.81 -11.06
N ASP A 326 0.94 25.43 -9.94
CA ASP A 326 2.10 25.07 -9.11
C ASP A 326 1.66 24.41 -7.79
N ASN A 327 0.42 23.90 -7.74
CA ASN A 327 -0.19 23.28 -6.57
C ASN A 327 -0.25 24.20 -5.33
N CYS A 328 -0.33 25.52 -5.54
CA CYS A 328 -0.55 26.49 -4.47
C CYS A 328 -2.04 26.81 -4.31
N CYS A 329 -2.46 27.07 -3.07
CA CYS A 329 -3.84 27.44 -2.76
C CYS A 329 -4.26 28.70 -3.52
N SER A 330 -5.26 28.60 -4.38
CA SER A 330 -5.72 29.72 -5.22
C SER A 330 -6.26 30.93 -4.43
N THR A 331 -6.51 30.78 -3.12
CA THR A 331 -6.91 31.88 -2.24
C THR A 331 -5.74 32.63 -1.61
N CYS A 332 -4.72 31.93 -1.11
CA CYS A 332 -3.71 32.52 -0.22
C CYS A 332 -2.25 32.23 -0.60
N GLY A 333 -2.04 31.51 -1.70
CA GLY A 333 -0.72 31.18 -2.24
C GLY A 333 0.08 30.16 -1.43
N GLU A 334 -0.52 29.52 -0.42
CA GLU A 334 0.18 28.47 0.34
C GLU A 334 0.46 27.25 -0.56
N PRO A 335 1.71 26.79 -0.70
CA PRO A 335 2.01 25.56 -1.43
C PRO A 335 1.46 24.34 -0.68
N LEU A 336 0.73 23.48 -1.37
CA LEU A 336 0.31 22.18 -0.82
C LEU A 336 1.23 21.06 -1.36
N PRO A 337 1.51 20.03 -0.56
CA PRO A 337 2.41 18.94 -0.93
C PRO A 337 1.75 17.93 -1.88
N ILE A 338 1.17 18.41 -2.98
CA ILE A 338 0.54 17.60 -4.02
C ILE A 338 1.58 17.28 -5.10
N VAL A 339 1.72 16.00 -5.43
CA VAL A 339 2.50 15.49 -6.55
C VAL A 339 1.56 15.29 -7.74
N GLY A 340 1.97 15.77 -8.92
CA GLY A 340 1.16 15.68 -10.14
C GLY A 340 0.18 16.83 -10.29
N LYS A 341 -0.81 16.65 -11.17
CA LYS A 341 -1.87 17.62 -11.50
C LYS A 341 -3.22 16.91 -11.47
N ARG A 342 -4.31 17.67 -11.42
CA ARG A 342 -5.66 17.11 -11.59
C ARG A 342 -5.75 16.40 -12.94
N GLU A 343 -6.15 15.15 -12.91
CA GLU A 343 -6.63 14.44 -14.09
C GLU A 343 -8.16 14.33 -14.02
N ASP A 344 -8.82 14.46 -15.16
CA ASP A 344 -10.28 14.42 -15.25
C ASP A 344 -10.70 13.23 -16.11
N HIS A 345 -11.23 12.20 -15.46
CA HIS A 345 -11.66 10.94 -16.09
C HIS A 345 -13.18 10.73 -15.99
N ARG A 346 -13.95 11.83 -15.89
CA ARG A 346 -15.42 11.87 -15.64
C ARG A 346 -16.28 10.96 -16.53
N ASP A 347 -15.81 10.60 -17.73
CA ASP A 347 -16.59 9.78 -18.68
C ASP A 347 -16.54 8.27 -18.41
N ARG A 348 -15.73 7.81 -17.45
CA ARG A 348 -15.67 6.39 -17.05
C ARG A 348 -16.48 6.21 -15.76
N LEU A 349 -17.80 6.04 -15.92
CA LEU A 349 -18.72 5.76 -14.80
C LEU A 349 -18.24 4.53 -14.00
N TRP A 350 -17.82 4.76 -12.76
CA TRP A 350 -17.46 3.72 -11.80
C TRP A 350 -18.73 3.24 -11.10
N PHE A 351 -19.31 2.11 -11.56
CA PHE A 351 -20.36 1.37 -10.85
C PHE A 351 -19.84 0.03 -10.34
#